data_AF-A0A168AKX2-F1
#
_entry.id   AF-A0A168AKX2-F1
#
_cell.length_a   1.000
_cell.length_b   1.000
_cell.length_c   1.000
_cell.angle_alpha   90.00
_cell.angle_beta   90.00
_cell.angle_gamma   90.00
#
_symmetry.space_group_name_H-M   'P 1'
#
loop_
_entity.id
_entity.type
_entity.pdbx_description
1 polymer ?
#
loop_
_entity_poly.entity_id
_entity_poly.type
_entity_poly.pdbx_seq_one_letter_code
_entity_poly.pdbx_strand_id
1 'polypeptide(L)'
;MLPTKLFLGFGILLLGGFSFERPFYSKNYTDLSTQTTVNSKDQTPGKEIYADFCMQCHGANGKGDAKNFPPLDGSDWLITKRNQSIAAVKYGQSGEITVNKIKYNSSMPAMGLSDEEVADVMNYVMTSWSNKQSKVVTQKEVTAIKK
;
A
#
# COMPACT_ATOMS: atom_id res chain seq x y z
N MET A 1 19.67 -68.93 -4.56
CA MET A 1 18.96 -68.28 -5.68
C MET A 1 19.55 -66.89 -5.89
N LEU A 2 20.47 -66.78 -6.85
CA LEU A 2 20.85 -65.56 -7.58
C LEU A 2 20.44 -65.83 -9.06
N PRO A 3 20.28 -64.84 -9.98
CA PRO A 3 21.11 -63.65 -10.08
C PRO A 3 20.41 -62.31 -10.40
N THR A 4 21.12 -61.26 -9.99
CA THR A 4 21.37 -59.98 -10.67
C THR A 4 20.84 -59.81 -12.10
N LYS A 5 20.21 -58.65 -12.37
CA LYS A 5 20.11 -58.07 -13.71
C LYS A 5 20.70 -56.66 -13.74
N LEU A 6 21.93 -56.66 -14.21
CA LEU A 6 22.71 -55.60 -14.82
C LEU A 6 21.92 -54.96 -15.97
N PHE A 7 21.71 -53.65 -15.94
CA PHE A 7 21.38 -52.88 -17.14
C PHE A 7 22.59 -52.05 -17.53
N LEU A 8 23.20 -52.48 -18.65
CA LEU A 8 24.25 -51.77 -19.36
C LEU A 8 23.74 -50.41 -19.82
N GLY A 9 24.61 -49.42 -19.73
CA GLY A 9 24.36 -48.08 -20.24
C GLY A 9 24.25 -48.01 -21.77
N PHE A 10 23.67 -46.90 -22.20
CA PHE A 10 23.90 -46.33 -23.52
C PHE A 10 24.39 -44.91 -23.31
N GLY A 11 25.67 -44.69 -23.56
CA GLY A 11 26.19 -43.36 -23.86
C GLY A 11 25.94 -43.02 -25.32
N ILE A 12 25.91 -41.72 -25.61
CA ILE A 12 26.25 -40.98 -26.85
C ILE A 12 25.48 -39.64 -26.72
N LEU A 13 26.11 -38.58 -26.23
CA LEU A 13 26.96 -37.64 -27.00
C LEU A 13 26.18 -37.04 -28.19
N LEU A 14 25.83 -35.76 -28.11
CA LEU A 14 26.23 -34.74 -29.08
C LEU A 14 25.52 -33.41 -28.82
N LEU A 15 26.36 -32.46 -28.43
CA LEU A 15 26.30 -31.02 -28.69
C LEU A 15 25.35 -30.64 -29.85
N GLY A 16 24.28 -29.93 -29.52
CA GLY A 16 23.47 -29.18 -30.47
C GLY A 16 23.15 -27.83 -29.87
N GLY A 17 23.97 -26.83 -30.20
CA GLY A 17 23.72 -25.44 -29.83
C GLY A 17 22.41 -24.97 -30.43
N PHE A 18 21.43 -24.66 -29.58
CA PHE A 18 20.30 -23.84 -29.97
C PHE A 18 20.79 -22.39 -30.03
N SER A 19 21.23 -21.97 -31.21
CA SER A 19 21.34 -20.55 -31.53
C SER A 19 19.94 -19.96 -31.47
N PHE A 20 19.72 -19.19 -30.42
CA PHE A 20 18.50 -18.43 -30.22
C PHE A 20 18.70 -17.03 -30.81
N GLU A 21 18.75 -16.93 -32.14
CA GLU A 21 18.57 -15.67 -32.82
C GLU A 21 17.11 -15.21 -32.61
N ARG A 22 16.92 -14.26 -31.69
CA ARG A 22 15.65 -13.53 -31.61
C ARG A 22 15.54 -12.62 -32.84
N PRO A 23 14.53 -12.78 -33.71
CA PRO A 23 14.29 -11.85 -34.79
C PRO A 23 13.76 -10.55 -34.19
N PHE A 24 14.57 -9.50 -34.29
CA PHE A 24 14.18 -8.12 -34.58
C PHE A 24 12.68 -7.79 -34.36
N TYR A 25 12.29 -7.47 -33.13
CA TYR A 25 11.04 -6.73 -32.88
C TYR A 25 11.34 -5.23 -32.96
N SER A 26 11.36 -4.70 -34.18
CA SER A 26 11.29 -3.27 -34.42
C SER A 26 9.82 -2.87 -34.47
N LYS A 27 9.33 -2.19 -33.43
CA LYS A 27 8.11 -1.41 -33.53
C LYS A 27 8.48 0.06 -33.59
N ASN A 28 8.33 0.63 -34.78
CA ASN A 28 8.29 2.06 -35.02
C ASN A 28 7.27 2.70 -34.08
N TYR A 29 7.73 3.43 -33.07
CA TYR A 29 6.93 4.43 -32.39
C TYR A 29 7.22 5.77 -33.07
N THR A 30 6.39 6.08 -34.06
CA THR A 30 6.23 7.45 -34.54
C THR A 30 5.67 8.30 -33.40
N ASP A 31 6.45 9.30 -33.04
CA ASP A 31 6.10 10.55 -32.36
C ASP A 31 4.62 10.73 -32.00
N LEU A 32 4.33 10.67 -30.70
CA LEU A 32 3.21 11.38 -30.11
C LEU A 32 3.76 12.33 -29.06
N SER A 33 4.25 13.46 -29.56
CA SER A 33 4.34 14.76 -28.91
C SER A 33 3.02 15.17 -28.27
N THR A 34 2.62 14.49 -27.18
CA THR A 34 1.69 15.02 -26.17
C THR A 34 1.66 14.09 -24.96
N GLN A 35 2.78 14.00 -24.25
CA GLN A 35 2.69 13.72 -22.83
C GLN A 35 3.67 14.61 -22.10
N THR A 36 3.13 15.74 -21.67
CA THR A 36 3.60 16.54 -20.55
C THR A 36 4.43 15.68 -19.62
N THR A 37 5.71 16.02 -19.51
CA THR A 37 6.61 15.55 -18.46
C THR A 37 6.02 15.96 -17.11
N VAL A 38 5.03 15.20 -16.64
CA VAL A 38 4.67 15.18 -15.23
C VAL A 38 5.86 14.55 -14.54
N ASN A 39 6.45 15.30 -13.61
CA ASN A 39 7.47 14.81 -12.71
C ASN A 39 6.97 13.53 -12.03
N SER A 40 7.37 12.38 -12.55
CA SER A 40 7.25 11.08 -11.91
C SER A 40 8.32 10.99 -10.82
N LYS A 41 8.10 11.70 -9.72
CA LYS A 41 8.94 11.61 -8.52
C LYS A 41 8.02 11.27 -7.34
N ASP A 42 7.87 9.97 -7.09
CA ASP A 42 7.23 9.33 -5.94
C ASP A 42 5.78 9.72 -5.62
N GLN A 43 4.85 9.37 -6.52
CA GLN A 43 3.45 9.18 -6.14
C GLN A 43 3.28 7.74 -5.67
N THR A 44 3.80 7.39 -4.49
CA THR A 44 3.54 6.10 -3.86
C THR A 44 2.02 6.01 -3.63
N PRO A 45 1.28 5.11 -4.31
CA PRO A 45 -0.16 5.02 -4.13
C PRO A 45 -0.49 4.80 -2.65
N GLY A 46 -1.43 5.54 -2.06
CA GLY A 46 -1.72 5.48 -0.61
C GLY A 46 -1.96 4.09 0.00
N LYS A 47 -2.25 3.08 -0.83
CA LYS A 47 -2.26 1.66 -0.45
C LYS A 47 -0.89 1.13 -0.01
N GLU A 48 0.19 1.50 -0.70
CA GLU A 48 1.56 1.10 -0.36
C GLU A 48 1.99 1.76 0.94
N ILE A 49 1.70 3.05 1.10
CA ILE A 49 1.89 3.77 2.38
C ILE A 49 1.12 3.07 3.51
N TYR A 50 -0.13 2.66 3.26
CA TYR A 50 -0.90 1.91 4.26
C TYR A 50 -0.22 0.59 4.65
N ALA A 51 0.28 -0.15 3.66
CA ALA A 51 0.95 -1.42 3.89
C ALA A 51 2.21 -1.25 4.75
N ASP A 52 3.00 -0.22 4.49
CA ASP A 52 4.28 0.00 5.16
C ASP A 52 4.14 0.59 6.56
N PHE A 53 3.20 1.53 6.74
CA PHE A 53 3.13 2.35 7.96
C PHE A 53 1.93 2.04 8.86
N CYS A 54 0.81 1.58 8.30
CA CYS A 54 -0.47 1.54 9.03
C CYS A 54 -0.92 0.10 9.34
N MET A 55 -0.64 -0.82 8.41
CA MET A 55 -1.16 -2.19 8.44
C MET A 55 -0.73 -2.99 9.67
N GLN A 56 0.45 -2.72 10.22
CA GLN A 56 0.97 -3.43 11.39
C GLN A 56 0.06 -3.27 12.62
N CYS A 57 -0.64 -2.15 12.73
CA CYS A 57 -1.53 -1.83 13.85
C CYS A 57 -3.01 -1.97 13.47
N HIS A 58 -3.40 -1.46 12.30
CA HIS A 58 -4.81 -1.46 11.89
C HIS A 58 -5.22 -2.70 11.08
N GLY A 59 -4.27 -3.56 10.73
CA GLY A 59 -4.50 -4.81 10.00
C GLY A 59 -4.74 -4.62 8.51
N ALA A 60 -4.59 -5.69 7.73
CA ALA A 60 -4.76 -5.64 6.27
C ALA A 60 -6.19 -5.26 5.82
N ASN A 61 -7.18 -5.53 6.67
CA ASN A 61 -8.59 -5.21 6.44
C ASN A 61 -9.08 -4.00 7.24
N GLY A 62 -8.19 -3.25 7.88
CA GLY A 62 -8.54 -2.04 8.63
C GLY A 62 -9.38 -2.29 9.87
N LYS A 63 -9.49 -3.52 10.38
CA LYS A 63 -10.34 -3.84 11.54
C LYS A 63 -9.68 -3.57 12.90
N GLY A 64 -8.37 -3.32 12.93
CA GLY A 64 -7.62 -3.24 14.18
C GLY A 64 -7.71 -4.54 14.98
N ASP A 65 -7.58 -4.46 16.30
CA ASP A 65 -7.61 -5.60 17.22
C ASP A 65 -8.75 -5.53 18.27
N ALA A 66 -9.66 -4.54 18.12
CA ALA A 66 -10.78 -4.26 19.03
C ALA A 66 -10.41 -3.94 20.50
N LYS A 67 -9.11 -3.85 20.83
CA LYS A 67 -8.63 -3.60 22.20
C LYS A 67 -7.71 -2.39 22.26
N ASN A 68 -6.68 -2.36 21.42
CA ASN A 68 -5.63 -1.35 21.43
C ASN A 68 -5.65 -0.49 20.17
N PHE A 69 -5.97 -1.09 19.01
CA PHE A 69 -5.97 -0.43 17.72
C PHE A 69 -7.40 -0.32 17.19
N PRO A 70 -7.93 0.91 17.05
CA PRO A 70 -9.29 1.09 16.58
C PRO A 70 -9.44 0.67 15.11
N PRO A 71 -10.64 0.24 14.71
CA PRO A 71 -10.94 -0.02 13.31
C PRO A 71 -10.92 1.28 12.50
N LEU A 72 -10.34 1.20 11.31
CA LEU A 72 -10.46 2.18 10.24
C LEU A 72 -11.61 1.82 9.29
N ASP A 73 -11.89 0.54 9.11
CA ASP A 73 -13.07 0.06 8.37
C ASP A 73 -14.36 0.43 9.12
N GLY A 74 -15.23 1.21 8.47
CA GLY A 74 -16.51 1.62 9.03
C GLY A 74 -16.39 2.51 10.28
N SER A 75 -15.30 3.27 10.39
CA SER A 75 -15.00 4.12 11.54
C SER A 75 -15.82 5.40 11.56
N ASP A 76 -16.67 5.59 12.58
CA ASP A 76 -17.39 6.85 12.81
C ASP A 76 -16.46 8.05 13.05
N TRP A 77 -15.28 7.79 13.60
CA TRP A 77 -14.23 8.79 13.83
C TRP A 77 -13.72 9.40 12.53
N LEU A 78 -13.44 8.59 11.51
CA LEU A 78 -12.98 9.10 10.20
C LEU A 78 -14.01 10.03 9.53
N ILE A 79 -15.30 9.83 9.84
CA ILE A 79 -16.41 10.65 9.31
C ILE A 79 -16.55 11.94 10.11
N THR A 80 -16.63 11.84 11.43
CA THR A 80 -17.00 12.96 12.31
C THR A 80 -15.80 13.79 12.79
N LYS A 81 -14.58 13.25 12.69
CA LYS A 81 -13.34 13.82 13.19
C LYS A 81 -12.26 13.87 12.11
N ARG A 82 -12.62 14.30 10.90
CA ARG A 82 -11.73 14.34 9.74
C ARG A 82 -10.42 15.08 10.01
N ASN A 83 -10.47 16.31 10.54
CA ASN A 83 -9.26 17.09 10.83
C ASN A 83 -8.38 16.40 11.88
N GLN A 84 -8.99 15.82 12.91
CA GLN A 84 -8.26 15.04 13.92
C GLN A 84 -7.67 13.76 13.33
N SER A 85 -8.33 13.13 12.37
CA SER A 85 -7.82 11.94 11.68
C SER A 85 -6.58 12.28 10.84
N ILE A 86 -6.60 13.40 10.12
CA ILE A 86 -5.42 13.90 9.40
C ILE A 86 -4.30 14.26 10.40
N ALA A 87 -4.64 14.95 11.50
CA ALA A 87 -3.69 15.29 12.55
C ALA A 87 -3.05 14.04 13.19
N ALA A 88 -3.81 12.97 13.39
CA ALA A 88 -3.33 11.71 13.96
C ALA A 88 -2.24 11.07 13.10
N VAL A 89 -2.41 11.04 11.77
CA VAL A 89 -1.37 10.53 10.86
C VAL A 89 -0.13 11.43 10.87
N LYS A 90 -0.34 12.75 10.83
CA LYS A 90 0.74 13.74 10.69
C LYS A 90 1.58 13.92 11.96
N TYR A 91 0.93 13.94 13.13
CA TYR A 91 1.55 14.31 14.40
C TYR A 91 1.49 13.20 15.46
N GLY A 92 0.87 12.07 15.14
CA GLY A 92 0.53 11.05 16.11
C GLY A 92 -0.72 11.41 16.92
N GLN A 93 -1.15 10.47 17.76
CA GLN A 93 -2.31 10.62 18.62
C GLN A 93 -2.09 9.88 19.95
N SER A 94 -2.60 10.46 21.02
CA SER A 94 -2.59 9.86 22.35
C SER A 94 -3.81 10.31 23.14
N GLY A 95 -4.18 9.54 24.16
CA GLY A 95 -5.32 9.83 25.02
C GLY A 95 -6.58 9.07 24.61
N GLU A 96 -7.61 9.18 25.44
CA GLU A 96 -8.84 8.41 25.25
C GLU A 96 -9.62 8.92 24.02
N ILE A 97 -9.98 7.99 23.14
CA ILE A 97 -10.95 8.20 22.07
C ILE A 97 -12.03 7.13 22.12
N THR A 98 -13.16 7.44 21.49
CA THR A 98 -14.23 6.46 21.27
C THR A 98 -14.43 6.32 19.77
N VAL A 99 -14.30 5.09 19.27
CA VAL A 99 -14.54 4.72 17.88
C VAL A 99 -15.57 3.61 17.86
N ASN A 100 -16.68 3.81 17.14
CA ASN A 100 -17.78 2.86 17.05
C ASN A 100 -18.28 2.40 18.44
N LYS A 101 -18.42 3.35 19.38
CA LYS A 101 -18.82 3.16 20.79
C LYS A 101 -17.84 2.37 21.67
N ILE A 102 -16.66 2.01 21.16
CA ILE A 102 -15.60 1.34 21.92
C ILE A 102 -14.53 2.36 22.29
N LYS A 103 -14.08 2.35 23.54
CA LYS A 103 -13.03 3.23 24.04
C LYS A 103 -11.64 2.66 23.75
N TYR A 104 -10.73 3.51 23.31
CA TYR A 104 -9.32 3.23 23.09
C TYR A 104 -8.47 4.30 23.77
N ASN A 105 -7.35 3.92 24.38
CA ASN A 105 -6.45 4.85 25.05
C ASN A 105 -4.96 4.51 24.78
N SER A 106 -4.70 3.98 23.58
CA SER A 106 -3.35 3.70 23.09
C SER A 106 -2.70 4.97 22.53
N SER A 107 -1.42 4.88 22.19
CA SER A 107 -0.72 5.94 21.45
C SER A 107 -0.37 5.47 20.04
N MET A 108 -0.69 6.30 19.06
CA MET A 108 -0.25 6.20 17.67
C MET A 108 0.92 7.18 17.48
N PRO A 109 2.13 6.73 17.11
CA PRO A 109 3.23 7.64 16.83
C PRO A 109 2.96 8.44 15.55
N ALA A 110 3.69 9.54 15.36
CA ALA A 110 3.72 10.22 14.06
C ALA A 110 4.43 9.33 13.03
N MET A 111 3.87 9.23 11.82
CA MET A 111 4.44 8.37 10.77
C MET A 111 5.65 9.00 10.06
N GLY A 112 5.86 10.31 10.20
CA GLY A 112 6.97 11.03 9.54
C GLY A 112 6.76 11.25 8.03
N LEU A 113 5.52 11.11 7.57
CA LEU A 113 5.13 11.28 6.17
C LEU A 113 5.03 12.76 5.77
N SER A 114 5.28 13.04 4.49
CA SER A 114 4.99 14.33 3.87
C SER A 114 3.49 14.63 3.79
N ASP A 115 3.12 15.89 3.58
CA ASP A 115 1.70 16.28 3.48
C ASP A 115 0.96 15.59 2.32
N GLU A 116 1.68 15.25 1.26
CA GLU A 116 1.14 14.54 0.09
C GLU A 116 0.89 13.07 0.43
N GLU A 117 1.88 12.38 0.99
CA GLU A 117 1.75 10.99 1.46
C GLU A 117 0.63 10.83 2.51
N VAL A 118 0.48 11.80 3.41
CA VAL A 118 -0.64 11.83 4.35
C VAL A 118 -1.97 11.96 3.61
N ALA A 119 -2.07 12.82 2.60
CA ALA A 119 -3.30 12.95 1.81
C ALA A 119 -3.63 11.62 1.09
N ASP A 120 -2.63 10.98 0.51
CA ASP A 120 -2.79 9.72 -0.24
C ASP A 120 -3.25 8.56 0.64
N VAL A 121 -2.59 8.34 1.79
CA VAL A 121 -2.98 7.27 2.70
C VAL A 121 -4.36 7.52 3.31
N MET A 122 -4.69 8.78 3.62
CA MET A 122 -6.01 9.13 4.11
C MET A 122 -7.09 8.86 3.05
N ASN A 123 -6.84 9.22 1.79
CA ASN A 123 -7.78 8.93 0.70
C ASN A 123 -7.95 7.41 0.51
N TYR A 124 -6.88 6.63 0.56
CA TYR A 124 -6.96 5.18 0.51
C TYR A 124 -7.83 4.62 1.65
N VAL A 125 -7.55 5.01 2.90
CA VAL A 125 -8.30 4.55 4.08
C VAL A 125 -9.78 4.95 3.99
N MET A 126 -10.08 6.18 3.61
CA MET A 126 -11.44 6.72 3.55
C MET A 126 -12.31 6.18 2.41
N THR A 127 -11.71 5.45 1.46
CA THR A 127 -12.39 4.82 0.31
C THR A 127 -12.27 3.29 0.30
N SER A 128 -11.53 2.72 1.24
CA SER A 128 -11.33 1.28 1.36
C SER A 128 -12.41 0.61 2.22
N TRP A 129 -12.57 -0.70 2.00
CA TRP A 129 -13.45 -1.56 2.78
C TRP A 129 -14.92 -1.08 2.74
N SER A 130 -15.56 -0.87 3.90
CA SER A 130 -16.92 -0.34 3.98
C SER A 130 -16.99 1.20 3.95
N ASN A 131 -15.84 1.89 3.95
CA ASN A 131 -15.78 3.34 3.88
C ASN A 131 -16.21 3.85 2.49
N LYS A 132 -16.90 4.99 2.46
CA LYS A 132 -17.51 5.55 1.23
C LYS A 132 -17.33 7.05 1.12
N GLN A 133 -16.36 7.64 1.82
CA GLN A 133 -16.15 9.08 1.75
C GLN A 133 -15.67 9.47 0.35
N SER A 134 -16.41 10.36 -0.31
CA SER A 134 -16.07 10.87 -1.64
C SER A 134 -15.26 12.17 -1.61
N LYS A 135 -15.22 12.84 -0.45
CA LYS A 135 -14.46 14.09 -0.29
C LYS A 135 -12.96 13.79 -0.17
N VAL A 136 -12.26 14.03 -1.27
CA VAL A 136 -10.81 13.92 -1.38
C VAL A 136 -10.12 14.77 -0.32
N VAL A 137 -9.18 14.18 0.41
CA VAL A 137 -8.17 14.87 1.23
C VAL A 137 -7.12 15.43 0.28
N THR A 138 -6.91 16.74 0.32
CA THR A 138 -5.91 17.40 -0.53
C THR A 138 -4.65 17.70 0.28
N GLN A 139 -3.49 17.73 -0.37
CA GLN A 139 -2.25 18.17 0.28
C GLN A 139 -2.44 19.53 0.98
N LYS A 140 -3.12 20.49 0.33
CA LYS A 140 -3.44 21.80 0.91
C LYS A 140 -4.25 21.71 2.21
N GLU A 141 -5.20 20.78 2.28
CA GLU A 141 -5.94 20.51 3.52
C GLU A 141 -5.01 19.99 4.61
N VAL A 142 -4.13 19.04 4.29
CA VAL A 142 -3.14 18.48 5.23
C VAL A 142 -2.15 19.53 5.72
N THR A 143 -1.65 20.41 4.84
CA THR A 143 -0.75 21.51 5.20
C THR A 143 -1.41 22.48 6.18
N ALA A 144 -2.72 22.70 6.07
CA ALA A 144 -3.45 23.60 6.96
C ALA A 144 -3.68 23.01 8.37
N ILE A 145 -3.50 21.70 8.57
CA ILE A 145 -3.69 21.04 9.87
C ILE A 145 -2.54 21.39 10.82
N LYS A 146 -2.90 21.95 11.97
CA LYS A 146 -1.99 22.29 13.08
C LYS A 146 -2.07 21.23 14.18
N LYS A 147 -1.00 21.14 14.97
CA LYS A 147 -0.93 20.29 16.16
C LYS A 147 -1.85 20.79 17.27
#